data_AF-A0A939ADS1-F1
#
_entry.id   AF-A0A939ADS1-F1
#
_cell.length_a   1.000
_cell.length_b   1.000
_cell.length_c   1.000
_cell.angle_alpha   90.00
_cell.angle_beta   90.00
_cell.angle_gamma   90.00
#
_symmetry.space_group_name_H-M   'P 1'
#
loop_
_entity.id
_entity.type
_entity.pdbx_description
1 polymer ?
#
loop_
_entity_poly.entity_id
_entity_poly.type
_entity_poly.pdbx_seq_one_letter_code
_entity_poly.pdbx_strand_id
1 'polypeptide(L)'
;METGDLLLVAVAFGCELVDSSLGMGYGTLLSPLLILMGRLPSEAVPAVLLSQALGGGIAGLFHHRLGNARFSGTSRETRILLMLAGLCVAAAVAAAFLGTFSSAKVISRYIGLLVVIMGIVILSGRRFRFSWGKMTVVGLVSAFNP
;
A
#
# COMPACT_ATOMS: atom_id res chain seq x y z
N MET A 1 24.02 3.03 13.29
CA MET A 1 22.74 3.74 13.01
C MET A 1 22.97 5.18 13.36
N GLU A 2 22.90 6.06 12.38
CA GLU A 2 22.93 7.50 12.64
C GLU A 2 21.59 7.91 13.29
N THR A 3 21.53 9.06 13.96
CA THR A 3 20.30 9.57 14.59
C THR A 3 19.12 9.66 13.60
N GLY A 4 19.41 9.88 12.31
CA GLY A 4 18.42 9.88 11.24
C GLY A 4 17.76 8.52 10.97
N ASP A 5 18.47 7.41 11.19
CA ASP A 5 17.94 6.06 10.95
C ASP A 5 16.92 5.66 12.01
N LEU A 6 17.18 6.02 13.28
CA LEU A 6 16.24 5.78 14.38
C LEU A 6 14.94 6.56 14.19
N LEU A 7 15.03 7.81 13.72
CA LEU A 7 13.84 8.61 13.40
C LEU A 7 13.02 7.95 12.28
N LEU A 8 13.69 7.44 11.25
CA LEU A 8 13.04 6.78 10.12
C LEU A 8 12.32 5.50 10.54
N VAL A 9 12.93 4.69 11.41
CA VAL A 9 12.29 3.51 12.01
C VAL A 9 11.06 3.92 12.84
N ALA A 10 11.15 4.97 13.66
CA ALA A 10 10.04 5.43 14.46
C ALA A 10 8.87 5.94 13.61
N VAL A 11 9.15 6.68 12.53
CA VAL A 11 8.15 7.18 11.58
C VAL A 11 7.50 6.02 10.82
N ALA A 12 8.29 5.08 10.31
CA ALA A 12 7.77 3.90 9.62
C ALA A 12 6.87 3.09 10.57
N PHE A 13 7.33 2.79 11.77
CA PHE A 13 6.52 2.08 12.76
C PHE A 13 5.21 2.82 13.10
N GLY A 14 5.25 4.14 13.28
CA GLY A 14 4.06 4.95 13.52
C GLY A 14 3.07 4.90 12.35
N CYS A 15 3.56 4.97 11.11
CA CYS A 15 2.72 4.84 9.92
C CYS A 15 2.07 3.46 9.83
N GLU A 16 2.81 2.38 10.15
CA GLU A 16 2.29 1.01 10.11
C GLU A 16 1.23 0.80 11.18
N LEU A 17 1.39 1.39 12.36
CA LEU A 17 0.37 1.35 13.41
C LEU A 17 -0.92 2.04 12.97
N VAL A 18 -0.81 3.19 12.30
CA VAL A 18 -1.97 3.89 11.73
C VAL A 18 -2.62 3.04 10.65
N ASP A 19 -1.85 2.43 9.74
CA ASP A 19 -2.36 1.56 8.70
C ASP A 19 -3.06 0.32 9.26
N SER A 20 -2.45 -0.35 10.23
CA SER A 20 -3.03 -1.52 10.89
C SER A 20 -4.31 -1.20 11.67
N SER A 21 -4.46 0.05 12.15
CA SER A 21 -5.62 0.48 12.96
C SER A 21 -6.75 1.08 12.13
N LEU A 22 -6.44 1.88 11.12
CA LEU A 22 -7.40 2.66 10.33
C LEU A 22 -7.52 2.20 8.86
N GLY A 23 -6.53 1.45 8.37
CA GLY A 23 -6.39 1.04 6.97
C GLY A 23 -5.81 2.12 6.04
N MET A 24 -5.14 1.69 4.96
CA MET A 24 -4.72 2.48 3.78
C MET A 24 -3.72 3.63 4.01
N GLY A 25 -3.07 3.68 5.17
CA GLY A 25 -2.13 4.72 5.59
C GLY A 25 -0.66 4.45 5.29
N TYR A 26 -0.24 3.20 5.07
CA TYR A 26 1.20 2.90 5.05
C TYR A 26 1.92 3.45 3.82
N GLY A 27 1.61 2.94 2.62
CA GLY A 27 2.11 3.48 1.35
C GLY A 27 1.81 4.97 1.16
N THR A 28 0.55 5.34 1.41
CA THR A 28 0.04 6.69 1.19
C THR A 28 0.70 7.76 2.08
N LEU A 29 1.13 7.43 3.30
CA LEU A 29 1.81 8.37 4.21
C LEU A 29 3.32 8.20 4.19
N LEU A 30 3.82 6.97 4.29
CA LEU A 30 5.25 6.72 4.46
C LEU A 30 6.03 7.04 3.18
N SER A 31 5.55 6.68 2.00
CA SER A 31 6.23 6.96 0.72
C SER A 31 6.49 8.47 0.51
N PRO A 32 5.50 9.38 0.63
CA PRO A 32 5.77 10.81 0.54
C PRO A 32 6.62 11.35 1.70
N LEU A 33 6.50 10.84 2.92
CA LEU A 33 7.37 11.24 4.04
C LEU A 33 8.84 10.90 3.77
N LEU A 34 9.12 9.70 3.27
CA LEU A 34 10.48 9.29 2.90
C LEU A 34 11.06 10.18 1.78
N ILE A 35 10.23 10.53 0.79
CA ILE A 35 10.63 11.45 -0.29
C ILE A 35 10.93 12.86 0.25
N LEU A 36 10.09 13.38 1.16
CA LEU A 36 10.34 14.66 1.85
C LEU A 36 11.61 14.63 2.72
N MET A 37 11.95 13.46 3.27
CA MET A 37 13.22 13.21 3.96
C MET A 37 14.42 13.01 3.02
N GLY A 38 14.24 13.23 1.70
CA GLY A 38 15.30 13.19 0.71
C GLY A 38 15.59 11.81 0.10
N ARG A 39 14.73 10.81 0.32
CA ARG A 39 14.85 9.51 -0.36
C ARG A 39 14.35 9.59 -1.80
N LEU A 40 14.99 8.87 -2.71
CA LEU A 40 14.56 8.82 -4.10
C LEU A 40 13.25 8.01 -4.21
N PRO A 41 12.29 8.40 -5.08
CA PRO A 41 11.07 7.63 -5.28
C PRO A 41 11.34 6.18 -5.70
N SER A 42 12.42 5.95 -6.47
CA SER A 42 12.87 4.62 -6.89
C SER A 42 13.37 3.74 -5.75
N GLU A 43 13.67 4.31 -4.58
CA GLU A 43 14.11 3.58 -3.38
C GLU A 43 12.96 3.47 -2.38
N ALA A 44 12.28 4.58 -2.12
CA ALA A 44 11.21 4.66 -1.13
C ALA A 44 10.02 3.77 -1.49
N VAL A 45 9.52 3.87 -2.73
CA VAL A 45 8.30 3.14 -3.14
C VAL A 45 8.49 1.62 -3.08
N PRO A 46 9.54 1.02 -3.67
CA PRO A 46 9.71 -0.43 -3.59
C PRO A 46 9.93 -0.92 -2.16
N ALA A 47 10.63 -0.15 -1.32
CA ALA A 47 10.85 -0.51 0.07
C ALA A 47 9.54 -0.53 0.87
N VAL A 48 8.69 0.48 0.69
CA VAL A 48 7.38 0.56 1.35
C VAL A 48 6.47 -0.57 0.88
N LEU A 49 6.34 -0.80 -0.43
CA LEU A 49 5.54 -1.89 -0.99
C LEU A 49 5.98 -3.27 -0.48
N LEU A 50 7.30 -3.52 -0.43
CA LEU A 50 7.83 -4.79 0.08
C LEU A 50 7.52 -4.96 1.58
N SER A 51 7.74 -3.92 2.38
CA SER A 51 7.46 -3.98 3.81
C SER A 51 5.96 -4.15 4.10
N GLN A 52 5.09 -3.50 3.32
CA GLN A 52 3.64 -3.66 3.42
C GLN A 52 3.18 -5.07 3.03
N ALA A 53 3.76 -5.65 1.98
CA ALA A 53 3.44 -7.02 1.57
C ALA A 53 3.80 -8.04 2.67
N LEU A 54 4.97 -7.87 3.30
CA LEU A 54 5.40 -8.72 4.41
C LEU A 54 4.54 -8.50 5.66
N GLY A 55 4.32 -7.25 6.06
CA GLY A 55 3.49 -6.89 7.22
C GLY A 55 2.06 -7.40 7.07
N GLY A 56 1.42 -7.13 5.94
CA GLY A 56 0.07 -7.61 5.63
C GLY A 56 -0.04 -9.14 5.54
N GLY A 57 1.00 -9.81 5.01
CA GLY A 57 1.06 -11.27 4.97
C GLY A 57 1.15 -11.90 6.36
N ILE A 58 2.02 -11.36 7.21
CA ILE A 58 2.17 -11.79 8.61
C ILE A 58 0.88 -11.51 9.38
N ALA A 59 0.33 -10.30 9.28
CA ALA A 59 -0.93 -9.93 9.92
C ALA A 59 -2.07 -10.88 9.48
N GLY A 60 -2.17 -11.18 8.19
CA GLY A 60 -3.11 -12.17 7.66
C GLY A 60 -2.95 -13.54 8.33
N LEU A 61 -1.72 -14.05 8.44
CA LEU A 61 -1.46 -15.32 9.12
C LEU A 61 -1.93 -15.30 10.58
N PHE A 62 -1.68 -14.20 11.31
CA PHE A 62 -2.15 -14.06 12.70
C PHE A 62 -3.67 -13.95 12.78
N HIS A 63 -4.32 -13.19 11.89
CA HIS A 63 -5.77 -13.15 11.80
C HIS A 63 -6.36 -14.54 11.55
N HIS A 64 -5.69 -15.38 10.76
CA HIS A 64 -6.12 -16.76 10.57
C HIS A 64 -5.95 -17.61 11.82
N ARG A 65 -4.78 -17.57 12.45
CA ARG A 65 -4.45 -18.35 13.65
C ARG A 65 -5.33 -17.98 14.85
N LEU A 66 -5.68 -16.70 14.98
CA LEU A 66 -6.55 -16.19 16.05
C LEU A 66 -8.05 -16.38 15.75
N GLY A 67 -8.40 -16.96 14.59
CA GLY A 67 -9.79 -17.23 14.22
C GLY A 67 -10.57 -16.00 13.71
N ASN A 68 -9.91 -14.87 13.51
CA ASN A 68 -10.48 -13.63 12.97
C ASN A 68 -10.75 -13.72 11.46
N ALA A 69 -10.01 -14.57 10.74
CA ALA A 69 -10.20 -14.86 9.32
C ALA A 69 -10.06 -16.35 9.06
N ARG A 70 -10.76 -16.89 8.06
CA ARG A 70 -10.62 -18.30 7.66
C ARG A 70 -10.08 -18.39 6.25
N PHE A 71 -8.79 -18.69 6.11
CA PHE A 71 -8.16 -18.92 4.82
C PHE A 71 -8.13 -20.42 4.50
N SER A 72 -9.30 -21.03 4.28
CA SER A 72 -9.42 -22.45 3.94
C SER A 72 -10.08 -22.65 2.58
N GLY A 73 -9.39 -23.31 1.64
CA GLY A 73 -9.94 -23.72 0.34
C GLY A 73 -10.67 -22.59 -0.40
N THR A 74 -11.95 -22.81 -0.72
CA THR A 74 -12.81 -21.90 -1.49
C THR A 74 -13.58 -20.88 -0.64
N SER A 75 -13.14 -20.62 0.59
CA SER A 75 -13.78 -19.60 1.44
C SER A 75 -13.85 -18.24 0.74
N ARG A 76 -14.83 -17.43 1.14
CA ARG A 76 -15.00 -16.08 0.58
C ARG A 76 -13.76 -15.22 0.85
N GLU A 77 -13.18 -15.38 2.04
CA GLU A 77 -11.98 -14.71 2.52
C GLU A 77 -10.76 -15.11 1.68
N THR A 78 -10.55 -16.40 1.43
CA THR A 78 -9.48 -16.88 0.54
C THR A 78 -9.66 -16.34 -0.87
N ARG A 79 -10.90 -16.31 -1.40
CA ARG A 79 -11.15 -15.80 -2.76
C ARG A 79 -10.87 -14.29 -2.87
N ILE A 80 -11.26 -13.51 -1.86
CA ILE A 80 -10.96 -12.08 -1.79
C ILE A 80 -9.44 -11.88 -1.67
N LEU A 81 -8.78 -12.63 -0.80
CA LEU A 81 -7.33 -12.59 -0.62
C LEU A 81 -6.59 -12.88 -1.94
N LEU A 82 -6.90 -13.99 -2.61
CA LEU A 82 -6.25 -14.38 -3.86
C LEU A 82 -6.52 -13.39 -4.98
N MET A 83 -7.74 -12.85 -5.08
CA MET A 83 -8.08 -11.84 -6.08
C MET A 83 -7.29 -10.55 -5.85
N LEU A 84 -7.27 -10.04 -4.62
CA LEU A 84 -6.54 -8.81 -4.29
C LEU A 84 -5.03 -9.01 -4.42
N ALA A 85 -4.47 -10.09 -3.86
CA ALA A 85 -3.05 -10.40 -3.94
C ALA A 85 -2.61 -10.58 -5.40
N GLY A 86 -3.38 -11.30 -6.22
CA GLY A 86 -3.10 -11.47 -7.64
C GLY A 86 -3.10 -10.16 -8.41
N LEU A 87 -4.11 -9.30 -8.18
CA LEU A 87 -4.18 -7.97 -8.79
C LEU A 87 -3.01 -7.08 -8.36
N CYS A 88 -2.65 -7.08 -7.07
CA CYS A 88 -1.52 -6.30 -6.56
C CYS A 88 -0.19 -6.75 -7.16
N VAL A 89 0.07 -8.06 -7.24
CA VAL A 89 1.28 -8.59 -7.87
C VAL A 89 1.35 -8.22 -9.35
N ALA A 90 0.24 -8.42 -10.09
CA ALA A 90 0.18 -8.08 -11.50
C ALA A 90 0.43 -6.58 -11.75
N ALA A 91 -0.18 -5.71 -10.95
CA ALA A 91 0.00 -4.27 -11.05
C ALA A 91 1.41 -3.82 -10.65
N ALA A 92 2.00 -4.39 -9.59
CA ALA A 92 3.37 -4.09 -9.18
C ALA A 92 4.37 -4.43 -10.29
N VAL A 93 4.20 -5.60 -10.93
CA VAL A 93 5.01 -6.00 -12.10
C VAL A 93 4.80 -5.03 -13.26
N ALA A 94 3.55 -4.68 -13.58
CA ALA A 94 3.24 -3.74 -14.65
C ALA A 94 3.82 -2.33 -14.37
N ALA A 95 3.72 -1.84 -13.14
CA ALA A 95 4.24 -0.55 -12.72
C ALA A 95 5.77 -0.52 -12.77
N ALA A 96 6.44 -1.58 -12.31
CA ALA A 96 7.89 -1.73 -12.42
C ALA A 96 8.34 -1.73 -13.90
N PHE A 97 7.63 -2.44 -14.76
CA PHE A 97 7.93 -2.50 -16.20
C PHE A 97 7.71 -1.13 -16.87
N LEU A 98 6.56 -0.49 -16.67
CA LEU A 98 6.25 0.83 -17.24
C LEU A 98 7.17 1.94 -16.70
N GLY A 99 7.68 1.78 -15.48
CA GLY A 99 8.66 2.66 -14.88
C GLY A 99 9.97 2.72 -15.66
N THR A 100 10.37 1.64 -16.33
CA THR A 100 11.63 1.60 -17.12
C THR A 100 11.58 2.49 -18.38
N PHE A 101 10.37 2.77 -18.89
CA PHE A 101 10.16 3.63 -20.07
C PHE A 101 9.84 5.09 -19.72
N SER A 102 9.71 5.41 -18.43
CA SER A 102 9.22 6.71 -17.96
C SER A 102 10.33 7.54 -17.34
N SER A 103 10.33 8.86 -17.58
CA SER A 103 11.30 9.75 -16.91
C SER A 103 10.99 9.88 -15.40
N ALA A 104 12.03 10.01 -14.57
CA ALA A 104 11.89 10.21 -13.12
C ALA A 104 10.99 11.39 -12.74
N LYS A 105 10.98 12.44 -13.58
CA LYS A 105 10.12 13.63 -13.40
C LYS A 105 8.64 13.31 -13.62
N VAL A 106 8.30 12.42 -14.56
CA VAL A 106 6.92 11.96 -14.79
C VAL A 106 6.44 11.10 -13.62
N ILE A 107 7.26 10.15 -13.17
CA ILE A 107 6.94 9.29 -12.01
C ILE A 107 6.72 10.13 -10.75
N SER A 108 7.60 11.10 -10.49
CA SER A 108 7.48 11.98 -9.32
C SER A 108 6.20 12.83 -9.35
N ARG A 109 5.83 13.37 -10.52
CA ARG A 109 4.57 14.12 -10.70
C ARG A 109 3.35 13.23 -10.49
N TYR A 110 3.40 12.00 -10.99
CA TYR A 110 2.35 11.02 -10.82
C TYR A 110 2.13 10.66 -9.34
N ILE A 111 3.20 10.34 -8.62
CA ILE A 111 3.14 10.05 -7.17
C ILE A 111 2.57 11.25 -6.42
N GLY A 112 3.05 12.48 -6.71
CA GLY A 112 2.53 13.69 -6.08
C GLY A 112 1.03 13.90 -6.30
N LEU A 113 0.55 13.70 -7.54
CA LEU A 113 -0.88 13.82 -7.86
C LEU A 113 -1.71 12.75 -7.14
N LEU A 114 -1.24 11.50 -7.13
CA LEU A 114 -1.90 10.41 -6.40
C LEU A 114 -2.05 10.74 -4.91
N VAL A 115 -0.98 11.21 -4.25
CA VAL A 115 -1.00 11.56 -2.83
C VAL A 115 -2.03 12.66 -2.54
N VAL A 116 -2.11 13.68 -3.40
CA VAL A 116 -3.11 14.75 -3.26
C VAL A 116 -4.54 14.20 -3.39
N ILE A 117 -4.79 13.37 -4.40
CA ILE A 117 -6.12 12.76 -4.61
C ILE A 117 -6.50 11.90 -3.40
N MET A 118 -5.58 11.06 -2.91
CA MET A 118 -5.81 10.21 -1.74
C MET A 118 -6.07 11.04 -0.48
N GLY A 119 -5.31 12.12 -0.27
CA GLY A 119 -5.55 13.06 0.84
C GLY A 119 -6.96 13.66 0.81
N ILE A 120 -7.44 14.08 -0.37
CA ILE A 120 -8.82 14.58 -0.54
C ILE A 120 -9.85 13.48 -0.21
N VAL A 121 -9.64 12.26 -0.70
CA VAL A 121 -10.55 11.14 -0.45
C VAL A 121 -10.63 10.82 1.04
N ILE A 122 -9.50 10.74 1.73
CA ILE A 122 -9.43 10.48 3.18
C ILE A 122 -10.16 11.58 3.96
N LEU A 123 -9.87 12.85 3.67
CA LEU A 123 -10.51 13.99 4.34
C LEU A 123 -12.01 14.11 4.05
N SER A 124 -12.49 13.54 2.94
CA SER A 124 -13.92 13.56 2.61
C SER A 124 -14.79 12.67 3.52
N GLY A 125 -14.20 11.77 4.31
CA GLY A 125 -14.91 10.91 5.26
C GLY A 125 -15.93 9.95 4.64
N ARG A 126 -15.90 9.74 3.32
CA ARG A 126 -16.88 8.91 2.61
C ARG A 126 -16.71 7.43 2.95
N ARG A 127 -17.81 6.78 3.33
CA ARG A 127 -17.89 5.33 3.53
C ARG A 127 -18.51 4.65 2.32
N PHE A 128 -17.84 3.65 1.77
CA PHE A 128 -18.33 2.90 0.61
C PHE A 128 -18.95 1.57 1.05
N ARG A 129 -20.13 1.23 0.50
CA ARG A 129 -20.72 -0.10 0.67
C ARG A 129 -20.02 -1.11 -0.25
N PHE A 130 -19.75 -2.30 0.27
CA PHE A 130 -19.12 -3.38 -0.47
C PHE A 130 -19.93 -3.75 -1.73
N SER A 131 -19.23 -3.84 -2.86
CA SER A 131 -19.75 -4.38 -4.12
C SER A 131 -18.57 -4.94 -4.89
N TRP A 132 -18.74 -6.10 -5.54
CA TRP A 132 -17.68 -6.75 -6.28
C TRP A 132 -17.08 -5.85 -7.37
N GLY A 133 -17.92 -5.16 -8.15
CA GLY A 133 -17.43 -4.24 -9.18
C GLY A 133 -16.63 -3.07 -8.60
N LYS A 134 -17.09 -2.50 -7.47
CA LYS A 134 -16.36 -1.43 -6.77
C LYS A 134 -15.03 -1.95 -6.20
N MET A 135 -15.00 -3.18 -5.68
CA MET A 135 -13.79 -3.79 -5.13
C MET A 135 -12.74 -4.03 -6.22
N THR A 136 -13.15 -4.45 -7.42
CA THR A 136 -12.23 -4.63 -8.55
C THR A 136 -11.65 -3.30 -9.00
N VAL A 137 -12.48 -2.25 -9.11
CA VAL A 137 -12.03 -0.90 -9.48
C VAL A 137 -11.08 -0.33 -8.42
N VAL A 138 -11.47 -0.42 -7.14
CA VAL A 138 -10.63 0.05 -6.03
C VAL A 138 -9.32 -0.74 -5.99
N GLY A 139 -9.37 -2.07 -6.14
CA GLY A 139 -8.17 -2.90 -6.19
C GLY A 139 -7.23 -2.51 -7.33
N LEU A 140 -7.77 -2.31 -8.55
CA LEU A 140 -6.98 -1.88 -9.70
C LEU A 140 -6.35 -0.50 -9.50
N VAL A 141 -7.11 0.48 -9.00
CA VAL A 141 -6.60 1.83 -8.73
C VAL A 141 -5.58 1.84 -7.59
N SER A 142 -5.85 1.09 -6.52
CA SER A 142 -4.97 1.00 -5.34
C SER A 142 -3.68 0.26 -5.63
N ALA A 143 -3.67 -0.64 -6.60
CA ALA A 143 -2.47 -1.39 -6.95
C ALA A 143 -1.40 -0.54 -7.68
N PHE A 144 -1.75 0.68 -8.10
CA PHE A 144 -0.79 1.70 -8.55
C PHE A 144 -0.44 2.73 -7.45
N ASN A 145 -0.94 2.54 -6.23
CA ASN A 145 -0.53 3.35 -5.09
C ASN A 145 0.83 2.84 -4.58
N PRO A 146 1.85 3.70 -4.48
CA PRO A 146 3.11 3.38 -3.82
C PRO A 146 2.99 3.19 -2.30
#